data_AF-A0A4U9YD29-F1
#
_entry.id   AF-A0A4U9YD29-F1
#
_cell.length_a   1.000
_cell.length_b   1.000
_cell.length_c   1.000
_cell.angle_alpha   90.00
_cell.angle_beta   90.00
_cell.angle_gamma   90.00
#
_symmetry.space_group_name_H-M   'P 1'
#
loop_
_entity.id
_entity.type
_entity.pdbx_description
1 polymer ?
#
loop_
_entity_poly.entity_id
_entity_poly.type
_entity_poly.pdbx_seq_one_letter_code
_entity_poly.pdbx_strand_id
1 'polypeptide(L)' 'MYYRTKTNSKGITRYEVVDKYKDPLTGKWKTAVVSYHKNTSRARKQAQRELEDKIELLINGSEAQFWTNVK' A
#
# COMPACT_ATOMS: atom_id res chain seq x y z
N MET A 1 -4.23 -8.10 3.91
CA MET A 1 -4.40 -7.71 2.49
C MET A 1 -5.74 -8.13 1.89
N TYR A 2 -6.37 -7.29 1.07
CA TYR A 2 -7.54 -7.63 0.25
C TYR A 2 -7.51 -6.89 -1.10
N TYR A 3 -8.28 -7.40 -2.07
CA TYR A 3 -8.46 -6.77 -3.38
C TYR A 3 -9.80 -6.04 -3.45
N ARG A 4 -9.85 -4.92 -4.15
CA ARG A 4 -11.10 -4.25 -4.48
C ARG A 4 -11.10 -3.68 -5.90
N THR A 5 -12.28 -3.51 -6.45
CA THR A 5 -12.50 -2.88 -7.75
C THR A 5 -13.21 -1.56 -7.55
N LYS A 6 -12.78 -0.52 -8.27
CA LYS A 6 -13.46 0.77 -8.31
C LYS A 6 -13.75 1.14 -9.74
N THR A 7 -14.95 1.63 -9.97
CA THR A 7 -15.35 2.21 -11.26
C THR A 7 -15.67 3.67 -11.02
N ASN A 8 -15.06 4.56 -11.81
CA ASN A 8 -15.35 5.99 -11.71
C ASN A 8 -16.64 6.34 -12.49
N SER A 9 -17.09 7.59 -12.38
CA SER A 9 -18.25 8.09 -13.11
C SER A 9 -18.12 8.02 -14.65
N LYS A 10 -16.89 7.91 -15.16
CA LYS A 10 -16.59 7.74 -16.60
C LYS A 10 -16.57 6.27 -17.04
N GLY A 11 -16.97 5.33 -16.19
CA GLY A 11 -16.97 3.89 -16.48
C GLY A 11 -15.57 3.24 -16.49
N ILE A 12 -14.52 3.95 -16.08
CA ILE A 12 -13.16 3.42 -16.05
C ILE A 12 -12.99 2.56 -14.79
N THR A 13 -12.77 1.27 -14.99
CA THR A 13 -12.50 0.31 -13.93
C THR A 13 -11.02 0.30 -13.54
N ARG A 14 -10.76 0.38 -12.24
CA ARG A 14 -9.45 0.25 -11.60
C ARG A 14 -9.50 -0.86 -10.57
N TYR A 15 -8.39 -1.57 -10.45
CA TYR A 15 -8.22 -2.60 -9.45
C TYR A 15 -7.22 -2.12 -8.41
N GLU A 16 -7.46 -2.48 -7.16
CA GLU A 16 -6.61 -2.09 -6.06
C GLU A 16 -6.28 -3.31 -5.22
N VAL A 17 -5.05 -3.35 -4.71
CA VAL A 17 -4.65 -4.20 -3.60
C VAL A 17 -4.39 -3.30 -2.40
N VAL A 18 -4.95 -3.69 -1.26
CA VAL A 18 -5.00 -2.87 -0.06
C VAL A 18 -4.51 -3.70 1.12
N ASP A 19 -3.65 -3.11 1.93
CA ASP A 19 -3.33 -3.67 3.24
C ASP A 19 -3.11 -2.60 4.30
N LYS A 20 -3.24 -3.00 5.56
CA LYS A 20 -2.93 -2.14 6.70
C LYS A 20 -1.53 -2.42 7.20
N TYR A 21 -0.88 -1.39 7.70
CA TYR A 21 0.38 -1.49 8.42
C TYR A 21 0.29 -0.67 9.71
N LYS A 22 1.08 -1.03 10.72
CA LYS A 22 1.22 -0.23 11.93
C LYS A 22 2.35 0.76 11.71
N ASP A 23 2.04 2.04 11.75
CA ASP A 23 3.04 3.10 11.61
C ASP A 23 3.96 3.10 12.84
N PRO A 24 5.29 2.88 12.69
CA PRO A 24 6.20 2.79 13.82
C PRO A 24 6.43 4.15 14.50
N LEU A 25 6.23 5.28 13.80
CA LEU A 25 6.36 6.62 14.40
C LEU A 25 5.20 6.94 15.34
N THR A 26 3.98 6.51 15.01
CA THR A 26 2.76 6.92 15.73
C THR A 26 2.03 5.79 16.43
N GLY A 27 2.40 4.53 16.17
CA GLY A 27 1.71 3.33 16.63
C GLY A 27 0.32 3.12 16.03
N LYS A 28 -0.15 4.01 15.14
CA LYS A 28 -1.48 3.97 14.54
C LYS A 28 -1.53 3.03 13.34
N TRP A 29 -2.66 2.37 13.15
CA TRP A 29 -2.94 1.62 11.93
C TRP A 29 -3.17 2.58 10.75
N LYS A 30 -2.39 2.41 9.69
CA LYS A 30 -2.52 3.14 8.41
C LYS A 30 -2.83 2.17 7.28
N THR A 31 -3.34 2.69 6.16
CA THR A 31 -3.70 1.89 4.99
C THR A 31 -2.77 2.20 3.82
N ALA A 32 -2.16 1.18 3.24
CA ALA A 32 -1.41 1.27 2.00
C ALA A 32 -2.26 0.69 0.85
N VAL A 33 -2.14 1.34 -0.31
CA VAL A 33 -2.90 0.97 -1.52
C VAL A 33 -1.97 1.04 -2.73
N VAL A 34 -2.08 0.04 -3.61
CA VAL A 34 -1.52 0.04 -4.96
C VAL A 34 -2.65 -0.19 -5.97
N SER A 35 -2.70 0.63 -7.01
CA SER A 35 -3.71 0.57 -8.07
C SER A 35 -3.12 0.02 -9.36
N TYR A 36 -3.87 -0.83 -10.05
CA TYR A 36 -3.46 -1.44 -11.32
C TYR A 36 -4.64 -1.47 -12.32
N HIS A 37 -4.29 -1.63 -13.61
CA HIS A 37 -5.23 -1.38 -14.72
C HIS A 37 -5.87 -2.65 -15.28
N LYS A 38 -5.16 -3.79 -15.23
CA LYS A 38 -5.60 -5.04 -15.86
C LYS A 38 -5.91 -6.08 -14.80
N ASN A 39 -7.03 -6.81 -14.94
CA ASN A 39 -7.43 -7.84 -13.98
C ASN A 39 -6.75 -9.21 -14.21
N THR A 40 -5.49 -9.22 -14.67
CA THR A 40 -4.77 -10.48 -14.94
C THR A 40 -4.03 -10.95 -13.69
N SER A 41 -3.87 -12.26 -13.53
CA SER A 41 -3.14 -12.83 -12.39
C SER A 41 -1.72 -12.27 -12.26
N ARG A 42 -1.04 -12.00 -13.40
CA ARG A 42 0.28 -11.35 -13.42
C ARG A 42 0.23 -9.93 -12.85
N ALA A 43 -0.74 -9.11 -13.28
CA ALA A 43 -0.89 -7.74 -12.79
C ALA A 43 -1.24 -7.71 -11.28
N ARG A 44 -2.07 -8.64 -10.82
CA ARG A 44 -2.38 -8.81 -9.38
C ARG A 44 -1.12 -9.13 -8.57
N LYS A 45 -0.33 -10.10 -9.01
CA LYS A 45 0.90 -10.52 -8.31
C LYS A 45 1.94 -9.40 -8.29
N GLN A 46 2.07 -8.66 -9.38
CA GLN A 46 2.94 -7.48 -9.44
C GLN A 46 2.49 -6.39 -8.47
N ALA A 47 1.20 -6.06 -8.46
CA ALA A 47 0.65 -5.06 -7.54
C ALA A 47 0.78 -5.47 -6.07
N GLN A 48 0.63 -6.77 -5.76
CA GLN A 48 0.86 -7.30 -4.42
C GLN A 48 2.32 -7.06 -3.97
N ARG A 49 3.29 -7.40 -4.82
CA ARG A 49 4.72 -7.18 -4.52
C ARG A 49 5.01 -5.70 -4.29
N GLU A 50 4.51 -4.84 -5.17
CA GLU A 50 4.65 -3.38 -5.02
C GLU A 50 4.01 -2.86 -3.73
N LEU A 51 2.92 -3.47 -3.26
CA LEU A 51 2.29 -3.10 -1.98
C LEU A 51 3.16 -3.51 -0.80
N GLU A 52 3.73 -4.71 -0.83
CA GLU A 52 4.65 -5.23 0.19
C GLU A 52 5.90 -4.33 0.27
N ASP A 53 6.55 -4.07 -0.86
CA ASP A 53 7.72 -3.17 -0.95
C ASP A 53 7.39 -1.76 -0.42
N LYS A 54 6.20 -1.24 -0.76
CA LYS A 54 5.73 0.07 -0.28
C LYS A 54 5.53 0.08 1.24
N ILE A 55 5.00 -0.98 1.82
CA ILE A 55 4.80 -1.08 3.28
C ILE A 55 6.15 -1.16 3.99
N GLU A 56 7.09 -1.94 3.47
CA GLU A 56 8.44 -2.05 4.01
C GLU A 56 9.14 -0.69 4.03
N LEU A 57 9.09 0.06 2.93
CA LEU A 57 9.64 1.42 2.87
C LEU A 57 8.95 2.37 3.85
N LEU A 58 7.64 2.26 4.04
CA LEU A 58 6.89 3.10 4.98
C LEU A 58 7.28 2.79 6.44
N ILE A 59 7.52 1.52 6.77
CA ILE A 59 7.97 1.12 8.11
C ILE A 59 9.42 1.56 8.34
N ASN A 60 10.34 1.17 7.46
CA ASN A 60 11.76 1.44 7.63
C ASN A 60 12.10 2.94 7.54
N GLY A 61 11.44 3.66 6.63
CA GLY A 61 11.64 5.11 6.48
C GLY A 61 11.15 5.92 7.69
N SER A 62 10.08 5.46 8.35
CA SER A 62 9.57 6.14 9.55
C SER A 62 10.36 5.74 10.82
N GLU A 63 10.88 4.52 10.90
CA GLU A 63 11.85 4.15 11.93
C GLU A 63 13.09 5.06 11.90
N ALA A 64 13.67 5.28 10.72
CA ALA A 64 14.83 6.17 10.57
C ALA A 64 14.54 7.61 11.06
N GLN A 65 13.33 8.13 10.80
CA GLN A 65 12.87 9.44 11.29
C GLN A 65 12.63 9.45 12.81
N PHE A 66 12.15 8.36 13.39
CA PHE A 66 11.97 8.26 14.83
C PHE A 66 13.31 8.33 15.58
N TRP A 67 14.32 7.57 15.16
CA TRP A 67 15.64 7.57 15.80
C TRP A 67 16.40 8.90 15.68
N THR A 68 16.13 9.69 14.64
CA THR A 68 16.74 11.03 14.49
C THR A 68 16.09 12.08 15.38
N ASN A 69 14.79 11.98 15.66
CA ASN A 69 14.04 12.95 16.46
C ASN A 69 14.11 12.72 17.98
N VAL A 70 14.73 11.63 18.44
CA VAL A 70 14.85 11.25 19.87
C VAL A 70 16.23 11.64 20.47
N LYS A 71 17.04 12.42 19.76
CA LYS A 71 18.34 12.93 20.23
C LYS A 71 18.27 14.32 20.85
#